data_AF-A0A972K3X1-F1
#
_entry.id   AF-A0A972K3X1-F1
#
_cell.length_a   1.000
_cell.length_b   1.000
_cell.length_c   1.000
_cell.angle_alpha   90.00
_cell.angle_beta   90.00
_cell.angle_gamma   90.00
#
_symmetry.space_group_name_H-M   'P 1'
#
loop_
_entity.id
_entity.type
_entity.pdbx_description
1 polymer ?
#
loop_
_entity_poly.entity_id
_entity_poly.type
_entity_poly.pdbx_seq_one_letter_code
_entity_poly.pdbx_strand_id
1 'polypeptide(L)'
;MRLIVMFLFLLTASLTVQAKGLPRAESCGSCHVSNFDTWESSAHADSISRQGFRSCLEDYLEKERTNSGAYCFDCHAPGEVISGDVFAATNDVMKGKLYRDGVTCVACHSVESIQDGKAIYDPGGINGYHSVKDLKSVDREALCLTCHSRYQSTRPVTEETAPGFFENLYAGLSGVVSTKNKTITDHRFVESVVENEGHWECKSGSLLEEGHQ
;
A
#
# COMPACT_ATOMS: atom_id res chain seq x y z
N MET A 1 -42.17 31.54 -31.04
CA MET A 1 -41.88 31.31 -29.60
C MET A 1 -42.12 29.84 -29.29
N ARG A 2 -41.16 29.13 -28.67
CA ARG A 2 -41.24 27.74 -28.14
C ARG A 2 -40.64 26.55 -28.92
N LEU A 3 -39.77 26.76 -29.93
CA LEU A 3 -39.01 25.63 -30.52
C LEU A 3 -37.47 25.79 -30.50
N ILE A 4 -36.95 26.93 -30.05
CA ILE A 4 -35.49 27.20 -30.06
C ILE A 4 -34.84 26.98 -28.68
N VAL A 5 -35.63 26.80 -27.61
CA VAL A 5 -35.10 26.67 -26.23
C VAL A 5 -34.71 25.22 -25.87
N MET A 6 -34.99 24.24 -26.73
CA MET A 6 -34.80 22.82 -26.40
C MET A 6 -33.52 22.18 -26.97
N PHE A 7 -32.56 22.99 -27.44
CA PHE A 7 -31.28 22.49 -27.96
C PHE A 7 -30.04 22.99 -27.19
N LEU A 8 -30.24 23.71 -26.08
CA LEU A 8 -29.18 24.24 -25.22
C LEU A 8 -28.97 23.40 -23.95
N PHE A 9 -29.29 22.11 -23.99
CA PHE A 9 -29.19 21.21 -22.82
C PHE A 9 -28.42 19.91 -23.08
N LEU A 10 -27.59 19.85 -24.12
CA LEU A 10 -26.76 18.67 -24.44
C LEU A 10 -25.29 19.05 -24.66
N LEU A 11 -24.75 19.90 -23.79
CA LEU A 11 -23.32 20.13 -23.67
C LEU A 11 -22.95 20.29 -22.19
N THR A 12 -23.50 19.43 -21.34
CA THR A 12 -22.73 19.04 -20.15
C THR A 12 -21.55 18.25 -20.70
N ALA A 13 -20.46 18.94 -21.00
CA ALA A 13 -19.16 18.31 -21.10
C ALA A 13 -19.04 17.49 -19.82
N SER A 14 -19.18 16.17 -19.94
CA SER A 14 -18.71 15.27 -18.91
C SER A 14 -17.26 15.67 -18.71
N LEU A 15 -16.97 16.39 -17.63
CA LEU A 15 -15.65 16.35 -17.04
C LEU A 15 -15.49 14.87 -16.68
N THR A 16 -14.99 14.10 -17.64
CA THR A 16 -14.26 12.90 -17.32
C THR A 16 -13.15 13.42 -16.43
N VAL A 17 -13.34 13.29 -15.12
CA VAL A 17 -12.23 13.21 -14.18
C VAL A 17 -11.40 12.07 -14.76
N GLN A 18 -10.39 12.41 -15.55
CA GLN A 18 -9.31 11.49 -15.82
C GLN A 18 -8.76 11.22 -14.42
N ALA A 19 -9.04 10.03 -13.90
CA ALA A 19 -8.34 9.54 -12.72
C ALA A 19 -6.85 9.62 -13.10
N LYS A 20 -6.20 10.69 -12.65
CA LYS A 20 -4.80 10.91 -12.93
C LYS A 20 -4.10 9.80 -12.17
N GLY A 21 -3.58 8.82 -12.91
CA GLY A 21 -3.03 7.60 -12.34
C GLY A 21 -2.09 7.90 -11.19
N LEU A 22 -2.19 7.11 -10.13
CA LEU A 22 -1.26 7.19 -9.00
C LEU A 22 0.18 7.04 -9.51
N PRO A 23 1.14 7.80 -8.94
CA PRO A 23 2.53 7.61 -9.30
C PRO A 23 2.98 6.21 -8.88
N ARG A 24 3.75 5.56 -9.76
CA ARG A 24 4.45 4.32 -9.43
C ARG A 24 5.56 4.55 -8.42
N ALA A 25 5.99 3.50 -7.73
CA ALA A 25 7.07 3.59 -6.75
C ALA A 25 8.40 4.09 -7.35
N GLU A 26 8.72 3.77 -8.62
CA GLU A 26 9.95 4.25 -9.27
C GLU A 26 9.97 5.77 -9.43
N SER A 27 8.79 6.41 -9.52
CA SER A 27 8.70 7.87 -9.53
C SER A 27 9.23 8.45 -8.22
N CYS A 28 8.95 7.80 -7.09
CA CYS A 28 9.51 8.15 -5.79
C CYS A 28 11.01 7.84 -5.72
N GLY A 29 11.44 6.70 -6.27
CA GLY A 29 12.84 6.25 -6.31
C GLY A 29 13.78 7.20 -7.04
N SER A 30 13.28 8.01 -7.98
CA SER A 30 14.07 9.05 -8.67
C SER A 30 14.73 10.07 -7.71
N CYS A 31 14.09 10.34 -6.55
CA CYS A 31 14.58 11.25 -5.52
C CYS A 31 14.84 10.56 -4.17
N HIS A 32 14.13 9.48 -3.86
CA HIS A 32 14.18 8.75 -2.59
C HIS A 32 14.86 7.38 -2.73
N VAL A 33 16.03 7.34 -3.39
CA VAL A 33 16.78 6.13 -3.77
C VAL A 33 16.87 5.11 -2.62
N SER A 34 17.45 5.48 -1.47
CA SER A 34 17.62 4.53 -0.35
C SER A 34 16.32 3.96 0.21
N ASN A 35 15.22 4.73 0.17
CA ASN A 35 13.92 4.25 0.65
C ASN A 35 13.29 3.33 -0.41
N PHE A 36 13.45 3.65 -1.68
CA PHE A 36 13.00 2.81 -2.78
C PHE A 36 13.74 1.48 -2.79
N ASP A 37 15.07 1.48 -2.69
CA ASP A 37 15.88 0.25 -2.70
C ASP A 37 15.50 -0.70 -1.55
N THR A 38 15.21 -0.16 -0.37
CA THR A 38 14.76 -0.97 0.78
C THR A 38 13.32 -1.46 0.61
N TRP A 39 12.43 -0.62 0.08
CA TRP A 39 11.04 -1.00 -0.23
C TRP A 39 10.95 -2.07 -1.33
N GLU A 40 11.74 -1.96 -2.40
CA GLU A 40 11.70 -2.88 -3.54
C GLU A 40 11.99 -4.33 -3.11
N SER A 41 12.81 -4.51 -2.07
CA SER A 41 13.10 -5.82 -1.47
C SER A 41 12.06 -6.32 -0.45
N SER A 42 10.97 -5.59 -0.23
CA SER A 42 9.98 -5.89 0.82
C SER A 42 8.84 -6.78 0.32
N ALA A 43 8.17 -7.46 1.26
CA ALA A 43 6.93 -8.20 0.97
C ALA A 43 5.80 -7.28 0.49
N HIS A 44 5.85 -5.97 0.81
CA HIS A 44 4.90 -4.98 0.33
C HIS A 44 5.07 -4.72 -1.17
N ALA A 45 6.30 -4.62 -1.68
CA ALA A 45 6.55 -4.47 -3.12
C ALA A 45 6.09 -5.72 -3.90
N ASP A 46 6.34 -6.90 -3.34
CA ASP A 46 6.04 -8.20 -3.96
C ASP A 46 4.63 -8.74 -3.71
N SER A 47 3.73 -7.96 -3.11
CA SER A 47 2.44 -8.43 -2.59
C SER A 47 1.52 -9.03 -3.67
N ILE A 48 1.69 -8.67 -4.95
CA ILE A 48 0.94 -9.23 -6.08
C ILE A 48 1.79 -9.96 -7.13
N SER A 49 3.12 -9.90 -7.02
CA SER A 49 4.05 -10.49 -8.00
C SER A 49 4.26 -11.98 -7.78
N ARG A 50 4.01 -12.46 -6.55
CA ARG A 50 4.24 -13.86 -6.14
C ARG A 50 3.23 -14.82 -6.77
N GLN A 51 3.72 -16.01 -7.15
CA GLN A 51 2.88 -17.08 -7.69
C GLN A 51 1.78 -17.50 -6.70
N GLY A 52 2.08 -17.52 -5.40
CA GLY A 52 1.08 -17.84 -4.36
C GLY A 52 -0.10 -16.88 -4.38
N PHE A 53 0.14 -15.57 -4.51
CA PHE A 53 -0.92 -14.57 -4.63
C PHE A 53 -1.77 -14.82 -5.89
N ARG A 54 -1.12 -15.04 -7.03
CA ARG A 54 -1.82 -15.27 -8.30
C ARG A 54 -2.73 -16.51 -8.23
N SER A 55 -2.23 -17.63 -7.73
CA SER A 55 -3.02 -18.85 -7.57
C SER A 55 -4.21 -18.64 -6.63
N CYS A 56 -4.02 -17.85 -5.57
CA CYS A 56 -5.09 -17.50 -4.65
C CYS A 56 -6.14 -16.58 -5.28
N LEU A 57 -5.70 -15.58 -6.04
CA LEU A 57 -6.58 -14.68 -6.79
C LEU A 57 -7.43 -15.49 -7.78
N GLU A 58 -6.86 -16.46 -8.49
CA GLU A 58 -7.59 -17.35 -9.39
C GLU A 58 -8.72 -18.11 -8.67
N ASP A 59 -8.42 -18.71 -7.51
CA ASP A 59 -9.40 -19.42 -6.68
C ASP A 59 -10.51 -18.49 -6.16
N TYR A 60 -10.15 -17.26 -5.75
CA TYR A 60 -11.11 -16.23 -5.36
C TYR A 60 -12.07 -15.88 -6.50
N LEU A 61 -11.54 -15.57 -7.70
CA LEU A 61 -12.35 -15.21 -8.86
C LEU A 61 -13.30 -16.35 -9.26
N GLU A 62 -12.84 -17.61 -9.20
CA GLU A 62 -13.64 -18.80 -9.49
C GLU A 62 -14.79 -18.97 -8.48
N LYS A 63 -14.48 -18.99 -7.17
CA LYS A 63 -15.46 -19.26 -6.11
C LYS A 63 -16.50 -18.15 -5.99
N GLU A 64 -16.08 -16.90 -6.04
CA GLU A 64 -16.97 -15.73 -5.96
C GLU A 64 -17.66 -15.42 -7.30
N ARG A 65 -17.32 -16.14 -8.37
CA ARG A 65 -17.87 -15.95 -9.73
C ARG A 65 -17.76 -14.50 -10.19
N THR A 66 -16.62 -13.90 -9.93
CA THR A 66 -16.30 -12.51 -10.23
C THR A 66 -15.06 -12.42 -11.12
N ASN A 67 -14.93 -11.33 -11.87
CA ASN A 67 -13.74 -10.98 -12.64
C ASN A 67 -13.01 -9.76 -12.04
N SER A 68 -13.40 -9.35 -10.83
CA SER A 68 -12.82 -8.24 -10.09
C SER A 68 -12.05 -8.76 -8.89
N GLY A 69 -10.75 -8.47 -8.83
CA GLY A 69 -9.89 -8.75 -7.68
C GLY A 69 -9.92 -7.68 -6.59
N ALA A 70 -10.94 -6.79 -6.56
CA ALA A 70 -11.01 -5.65 -5.65
C ALA A 70 -10.75 -6.04 -4.19
N TYR A 71 -11.37 -7.11 -3.71
CA TYR A 71 -11.18 -7.61 -2.35
C TYR A 71 -9.71 -7.94 -2.03
N CYS A 72 -9.00 -8.61 -2.94
CA CYS A 72 -7.59 -8.93 -2.77
C CYS A 72 -6.73 -7.66 -2.83
N PHE A 73 -7.06 -6.75 -3.75
CA PHE A 73 -6.30 -5.53 -3.98
C PHE A 73 -6.50 -4.46 -2.91
N ASP A 74 -7.56 -4.50 -2.10
CA ASP A 74 -7.75 -3.62 -0.94
C ASP A 74 -6.54 -3.62 -0.01
N CYS A 75 -5.83 -4.75 0.09
CA CYS A 75 -4.61 -4.90 0.88
C CYS A 75 -3.36 -5.12 0.02
N HIS A 76 -3.43 -5.92 -1.04
CA HIS A 76 -2.24 -6.31 -1.81
C HIS A 76 -1.84 -5.31 -2.89
N ALA A 77 -2.77 -4.49 -3.42
CA ALA A 77 -2.44 -3.44 -4.37
C ALA A 77 -3.41 -2.25 -4.24
N PRO A 78 -3.41 -1.53 -3.09
CA PRO A 78 -4.44 -0.52 -2.79
C PRO A 78 -4.50 0.58 -3.86
N GLY A 79 -3.37 0.87 -4.51
CA GLY A 79 -3.31 1.83 -5.61
C GLY A 79 -4.21 1.47 -6.80
N GLU A 80 -4.37 0.18 -7.11
CA GLU A 80 -5.25 -0.28 -8.21
C GLU A 80 -6.74 -0.11 -7.85
N VAL A 81 -7.08 -0.18 -6.56
CA VAL A 81 -8.44 0.15 -6.07
C VAL A 81 -8.69 1.65 -6.12
N ILE A 82 -7.74 2.45 -5.60
CA ILE A 82 -7.85 3.91 -5.55
C ILE A 82 -7.92 4.53 -6.96
N SER A 83 -7.14 4.00 -7.90
CA SER A 83 -7.13 4.48 -9.30
C SER A 83 -8.31 3.97 -10.13
N GLY A 84 -9.05 2.97 -9.65
CA GLY A 84 -10.15 2.34 -10.39
C GLY A 84 -9.69 1.34 -11.47
N ASP A 85 -8.42 0.94 -11.45
CA ASP A 85 -7.80 0.05 -12.44
C ASP A 85 -7.97 -1.45 -12.12
N VAL A 86 -8.73 -1.81 -11.08
CA VAL A 86 -8.92 -3.18 -10.56
C VAL A 86 -9.08 -4.23 -11.67
N PHE A 87 -9.95 -4.03 -12.66
CA PHE A 87 -10.16 -5.03 -13.71
C PHE A 87 -8.93 -5.22 -14.61
N ALA A 88 -8.23 -4.13 -14.92
CA ALA A 88 -7.00 -4.18 -15.70
C ALA A 88 -5.90 -4.89 -14.89
N ALA A 89 -5.75 -4.53 -13.61
CA ALA A 89 -4.82 -5.16 -12.68
C ALA A 89 -5.11 -6.67 -12.51
N THR A 90 -6.37 -7.06 -12.31
CA THR A 90 -6.77 -8.48 -12.20
C THR A 90 -6.36 -9.24 -13.46
N ASN A 91 -6.68 -8.71 -14.64
CA ASN A 91 -6.30 -9.33 -15.90
C ASN A 91 -4.78 -9.40 -16.12
N ASP A 92 -4.02 -8.38 -15.68
CA ASP A 92 -2.57 -8.34 -15.77
C ASP A 92 -1.92 -9.38 -14.85
N VAL A 93 -2.34 -9.45 -13.58
CA VAL A 93 -1.88 -10.48 -12.62
C VAL A 93 -2.22 -11.88 -13.12
N MET A 94 -3.44 -12.08 -13.65
CA MET A 94 -3.87 -13.35 -14.26
C MET A 94 -3.19 -13.66 -15.61
N LYS A 95 -2.42 -12.73 -16.18
CA LYS A 95 -1.53 -12.98 -17.32
C LYS A 95 -0.05 -13.07 -16.94
N GLY A 96 0.28 -12.88 -15.67
CA GLY A 96 1.63 -13.00 -15.14
C GLY A 96 2.47 -11.79 -15.49
N LYS A 97 1.80 -10.64 -15.72
CA LYS A 97 2.49 -9.39 -15.99
C LYS A 97 2.89 -8.76 -14.67
N LEU A 98 4.20 -8.56 -14.49
CA LEU A 98 4.80 -8.13 -13.22
C LEU A 98 5.13 -6.63 -13.17
N TYR A 99 4.59 -5.80 -14.08
CA TYR A 99 4.85 -4.36 -14.08
C TYR A 99 3.92 -3.58 -13.14
N ARG A 100 2.93 -4.25 -12.53
CA ARG A 100 2.01 -3.64 -11.58
C ARG A 100 2.66 -3.72 -10.21
N ASP A 101 2.76 -2.58 -9.56
CA ASP A 101 3.33 -2.50 -8.23
C ASP A 101 2.33 -3.07 -7.21
N GLY A 102 2.85 -3.68 -6.13
CA GLY A 102 2.06 -4.10 -4.99
C GLY A 102 1.61 -2.94 -4.09
N VAL A 103 1.92 -3.03 -2.81
CA VAL A 103 1.73 -1.93 -1.85
C VAL A 103 2.84 -0.90 -2.06
N THR A 104 2.53 0.18 -2.80
CA THR A 104 3.46 1.26 -3.15
C THR A 104 3.60 2.33 -2.08
N CYS A 105 4.55 3.26 -2.29
CA CYS A 105 4.77 4.41 -1.42
C CYS A 105 3.50 5.23 -1.16
N VAL A 106 2.64 5.39 -2.17
CA VAL A 106 1.39 6.15 -2.05
C VAL A 106 0.39 5.50 -1.11
N ALA A 107 0.35 4.17 -1.01
CA ALA A 107 -0.54 3.48 -0.08
C ALA A 107 -0.30 3.90 1.39
N CYS A 108 0.94 4.26 1.75
CA CYS A 108 1.23 4.80 3.09
C CYS A 108 1.22 6.33 3.11
N HIS A 109 1.82 6.98 2.11
CA HIS A 109 2.11 8.42 2.14
C HIS A 109 1.00 9.34 1.60
N SER A 110 -0.11 8.79 1.11
CA SER A 110 -1.28 9.57 0.67
C SER A 110 -2.54 9.38 1.51
N VAL A 111 -2.42 8.75 2.68
CA VAL A 111 -3.52 8.59 3.62
C VAL A 111 -3.91 9.95 4.20
N GLU A 112 -5.15 10.36 3.97
CA GLU A 112 -5.71 11.60 4.48
C GLU A 112 -6.16 11.45 5.93
N SER A 113 -6.85 10.36 6.24
CA SER A 113 -7.38 10.05 7.58
C SER A 113 -7.57 8.55 7.73
N ILE A 114 -7.74 8.09 8.97
CA ILE A 114 -8.21 6.74 9.27
C ILE A 114 -9.65 6.84 9.78
N GLN A 115 -10.57 6.09 9.17
CA GLN A 115 -11.97 6.02 9.57
C GLN A 115 -12.39 4.56 9.67
N ASP A 116 -12.93 4.15 10.82
CA ASP A 116 -13.35 2.77 11.11
C ASP A 116 -12.26 1.73 10.80
N GLY A 117 -11.00 2.06 11.12
CA GLY A 117 -9.84 1.19 10.88
C GLY A 117 -9.41 1.08 9.42
N LYS A 118 -9.91 1.95 8.53
CA LYS A 118 -9.54 1.99 7.11
C LYS A 118 -8.89 3.31 6.72
N ALA A 119 -7.83 3.23 5.93
CA ALA A 119 -7.21 4.38 5.30
C ALA A 119 -8.15 5.02 4.27
N ILE A 120 -8.37 6.32 4.43
CA ILE A 120 -9.06 7.17 3.47
C ILE A 120 -8.00 7.98 2.73
N TYR A 121 -8.01 7.89 1.41
CA TYR A 121 -7.03 8.53 0.53
C TYR A 121 -7.64 9.78 -0.10
N ASP A 122 -6.84 10.84 -0.23
CA ASP A 122 -7.23 12.03 -0.99
C ASP A 122 -6.94 11.80 -2.50
N PRO A 123 -7.98 11.64 -3.35
CA PRO A 123 -7.79 11.44 -4.79
C PRO A 123 -7.21 12.68 -5.52
N GLY A 124 -7.17 13.85 -4.88
CA GLY A 124 -6.67 15.10 -5.45
C GLY A 124 -5.24 15.50 -5.04
N GLY A 125 -4.71 14.91 -3.95
CA GLY A 125 -3.44 15.32 -3.32
C GLY A 125 -2.19 14.51 -3.73
N ILE A 126 -2.38 13.36 -4.36
CA ILE A 126 -1.36 12.39 -4.81
C ILE A 126 -0.50 12.84 -6.00
N ASN A 127 -0.34 14.15 -6.19
CA ASN A 127 0.61 14.66 -7.18
C ASN A 127 2.02 14.54 -6.61
N GLY A 128 2.79 13.55 -7.09
CA GLY A 128 4.25 13.60 -7.04
C GLY A 128 4.64 14.96 -7.64
N TYR A 129 5.23 15.90 -6.90
CA TYR A 129 6.47 15.71 -6.17
C TYR A 129 6.47 16.33 -4.77
N HIS A 130 5.32 16.73 -4.21
CA HIS A 130 5.09 16.91 -2.76
C HIS A 130 3.68 17.52 -2.46
N SER A 131 2.76 16.68 -1.99
CA SER A 131 1.93 16.88 -0.79
C SER A 131 1.78 15.49 -0.17
N VAL A 132 2.91 14.90 0.24
CA VAL A 132 2.90 13.65 1.01
C VAL A 132 2.67 14.03 2.47
N LYS A 133 1.64 13.47 3.11
CA LYS A 133 1.40 13.77 4.52
C LYS A 133 2.53 13.18 5.34
N ASP A 134 3.07 13.98 6.27
CA ASP A 134 3.96 13.44 7.29
C ASP A 134 3.14 12.46 8.13
N LEU A 135 3.56 11.19 8.14
CA LEU A 135 2.92 10.14 8.92
C LEU A 135 2.90 10.45 10.43
N LYS A 136 3.64 11.46 10.91
CA LYS A 136 3.45 11.99 12.29
C LYS A 136 2.05 12.53 12.55
N SER A 137 1.30 12.89 11.50
CA SER A 137 -0.06 13.41 11.60
C SER A 137 -1.14 12.35 11.40
N VAL A 138 -0.75 11.10 11.16
CA VAL A 138 -1.63 9.95 10.95
C VAL A 138 -1.30 8.91 12.02
N ASP A 139 -2.32 8.27 12.58
CA ASP A 139 -2.14 7.12 13.47
C ASP A 139 -1.46 5.98 12.69
N ARG A 140 -0.19 5.71 13.03
CA ARG A 140 0.66 4.76 12.29
C ARG A 140 0.20 3.34 12.53
N GLU A 141 -0.18 3.03 13.76
CA GLU A 141 -0.71 1.73 14.14
C GLU A 141 -2.01 1.47 13.37
N ALA A 142 -2.91 2.44 13.31
CA ALA A 142 -4.17 2.32 12.57
C ALA A 142 -3.98 2.25 11.04
N LEU A 143 -2.92 2.88 10.50
CA LEU A 143 -2.52 2.70 9.10
C LEU A 143 -2.18 1.23 8.80
N CYS A 144 -1.32 0.62 9.61
CA CYS A 144 -0.95 -0.80 9.44
C CYS A 144 -2.18 -1.70 9.57
N LEU A 145 -3.07 -1.42 10.53
CA LEU A 145 -4.30 -2.19 10.76
C LEU A 145 -5.31 -2.12 9.62
N THR A 146 -5.19 -1.16 8.69
CA THR A 146 -6.03 -1.13 7.47
C THR A 146 -5.93 -2.44 6.70
N CYS A 147 -4.73 -3.02 6.62
CA CYS A 147 -4.50 -4.32 5.98
C CYS A 147 -4.26 -5.43 7.01
N HIS A 148 -3.58 -5.10 8.12
CA HIS A 148 -3.15 -6.07 9.13
C HIS A 148 -4.15 -6.32 10.26
N SER A 149 -5.33 -5.70 10.29
CA SER A 149 -6.38 -6.05 11.26
C SER A 149 -6.85 -7.51 11.13
N ARG A 150 -6.58 -8.13 9.97
CA ARG A 150 -6.83 -9.56 9.68
C ARG A 150 -5.61 -10.46 10.00
N TYR A 151 -4.60 -9.95 10.68
CA TYR A 151 -3.35 -10.65 11.00
C TYR A 151 -2.99 -10.48 12.49
N GLN A 152 -2.42 -11.50 13.14
CA GLN A 152 -1.84 -11.42 14.48
C GLN A 152 -0.33 -11.44 14.27
N SER A 153 0.39 -10.46 14.83
CA SER A 153 1.84 -10.56 14.87
C SER A 153 2.22 -11.79 15.69
N THR A 154 3.11 -12.62 15.16
CA THR A 154 3.67 -13.76 15.88
C THR A 154 4.74 -13.37 16.89
N ARG A 155 5.11 -12.08 16.97
CA ARG A 155 5.96 -11.58 18.04
C ARG A 155 5.09 -11.03 19.17
N PRO A 156 5.28 -11.46 20.43
CA PRO A 156 4.80 -10.64 21.53
C PRO A 156 5.44 -9.27 21.37
N VAL A 157 4.64 -8.21 21.52
CA VAL A 157 5.15 -6.83 21.58
C VAL A 157 6.13 -6.77 22.75
N THR A 158 7.41 -7.02 22.49
CA THR A 158 8.46 -6.54 23.37
C THR A 158 8.46 -5.04 23.14
N GLU A 159 7.78 -4.33 24.04
CA GLU A 159 8.00 -2.92 24.28
C GLU A 159 9.53 -2.74 24.37
N GLU A 160 10.16 -2.30 23.28
CA GLU A 160 11.52 -1.78 23.36
C GLU A 160 11.39 -0.53 24.22
N THR A 161 11.61 -0.71 25.53
CA THR A 161 11.68 0.39 26.47
C THR A 161 12.68 1.38 25.90
N ALA A 162 12.19 2.57 25.57
CA ALA A 162 13.04 3.65 25.10
C ALA A 162 14.26 3.76 26.03
N PRO A 163 15.48 3.95 25.50
CA PRO A 163 16.69 3.97 26.30
C PRO A 163 16.51 4.96 27.46
N GLY A 164 16.94 4.56 28.64
CA GLY A 164 16.78 5.34 29.86
C GLY A 164 17.44 6.71 29.71
N PHE A 165 17.00 7.69 30.52
CA PHE A 165 17.54 9.05 30.52
C PHE A 165 19.09 9.09 30.50
N PHE A 166 19.74 8.17 31.21
CA PHE A 166 21.20 8.08 31.29
C PHE A 166 21.87 7.50 30.03
N GLU A 167 21.21 6.61 29.29
CA GLU A 167 21.74 6.05 28.04
C GLU A 167 21.71 7.10 26.92
N ASN A 168 20.62 7.88 26.85
CA ASN A 168 20.52 9.03 25.96
C ASN A 168 21.55 10.12 26.29
N LEU A 169 21.82 10.34 27.58
CA LEU A 169 22.85 11.30 28.02
C LEU A 169 24.26 10.81 27.63
N TYR A 170 24.54 9.52 27.76
CA TYR A 170 25.82 8.94 27.37
C TYR A 170 26.02 8.97 25.85
N ALA A 171 24.99 8.68 25.05
CA ALA A 171 25.01 8.78 23.59
C ALA A 171 25.22 10.23 23.10
N GLY A 172 24.67 11.21 23.83
CA GLY A 172 24.87 12.63 23.55
C GLY A 172 26.28 13.13 23.89
N LEU A 173 26.87 12.66 25.00
CA LEU A 173 28.21 13.05 25.45
C LEU A 173 29.34 12.33 24.68
N SER A 174 29.08 11.12 24.17
CA SER A 174 30.04 10.35 23.36
C SER A 174 30.14 10.82 21.91
N GLY A 175 29.39 11.86 21.51
CA GLY A 175 29.45 12.44 20.17
C GLY A 175 28.90 11.52 19.07
N VAL A 176 28.18 10.45 19.43
CA VAL A 176 27.60 9.49 18.49
C VAL A 176 26.34 10.05 17.82
N VAL A 177 25.74 11.13 18.36
CA VAL A 177 24.58 11.80 17.76
C VAL A 177 25.01 13.11 17.10
N SER A 178 25.22 13.05 15.79
CA SER A 178 25.28 14.23 14.92
C SER A 178 23.92 14.92 14.90
N THR A 179 23.87 16.19 15.32
CA THR A 179 22.65 17.02 15.37
C THR A 179 22.20 17.53 13.99
N LYS A 180 22.69 16.93 12.89
CA LYS A 180 22.16 17.12 11.53
C LYS A 180 21.94 15.77 10.82
N ASN A 181 21.48 14.75 11.53
CA ASN A 181 21.20 13.46 10.92
C ASN A 181 19.79 13.45 10.34
N LYS A 182 19.67 13.50 9.00
CA LYS A 182 18.43 13.16 8.31
C LYS A 182 18.19 11.67 8.60
N THR A 183 17.29 11.35 9.51
CA THR A 183 16.95 9.97 9.85
C THR A 183 16.53 9.24 8.57
N ILE A 184 17.37 8.32 8.10
CA ILE A 184 17.02 7.40 7.02
C ILE A 184 16.20 6.28 7.67
N THR A 185 14.97 6.06 7.20
CA THR A 185 14.10 4.99 7.69
C THR A 185 14.17 3.80 6.75
N ASP A 186 14.29 2.61 7.33
CA ASP A 186 14.33 1.35 6.58
C ASP A 186 12.91 0.96 6.14
N HIS A 187 12.70 0.78 4.83
CA HIS A 187 11.40 0.39 4.26
C HIS A 187 11.35 -1.10 3.87
N ARG A 188 12.16 -1.96 4.49
CA ARG A 188 12.11 -3.42 4.26
C ARG A 188 10.93 -4.13 4.92
N PHE A 189 10.42 -3.59 6.05
CA PHE A 189 9.30 -4.15 6.81
C PHE A 189 9.48 -5.65 7.17
N VAL A 190 10.60 -5.98 7.80
CA VAL A 190 11.07 -7.38 8.05
C VAL A 190 10.27 -8.19 9.10
N GLU A 191 9.09 -7.73 9.51
CA GLU A 191 8.28 -8.47 10.49
C GLU A 191 7.41 -9.53 9.78
N SER A 192 7.57 -10.79 10.18
CA SER A 192 6.75 -11.90 9.70
C SER A 192 5.37 -11.86 10.34
N VAL A 193 4.31 -11.89 9.53
CA VAL A 193 2.91 -11.99 9.97
C VAL A 193 2.34 -13.36 9.63
N VAL A 194 1.41 -13.86 10.45
CA VAL A 194 0.65 -15.09 10.18
C VAL A 194 -0.81 -14.71 9.90
N GLU A 195 -1.39 -15.35 8.89
CA GLU A 195 -2.78 -15.15 8.46
C GLU A 195 -3.75 -15.55 9.59
N ASN A 196 -4.75 -14.69 9.90
CA ASN A 196 -5.80 -15.02 10.87
C ASN A 196 -7.16 -15.28 10.18
N GLU A 197 -8.15 -15.59 11.03
CA GLU A 197 -9.58 -15.61 10.70
C GLU A 197 -10.02 -14.34 9.94
N GLY A 198 -10.55 -14.54 8.73
CA GLY A 198 -11.11 -13.47 7.89
C GLY A 198 -10.23 -13.00 6.72
N HIS A 199 -9.00 -13.53 6.58
CA HIS A 199 -8.28 -13.54 5.31
C HIS A 199 -8.87 -14.64 4.39
N TRP A 200 -8.79 -14.46 3.07
CA TRP A 200 -9.31 -15.47 2.14
C TRP A 200 -8.48 -16.76 2.21
N GLU A 201 -9.14 -17.88 2.50
CA GLU A 201 -8.50 -19.19 2.52
C GLU A 201 -8.38 -19.73 1.08
N CYS A 202 -7.20 -19.55 0.51
CA CYS A 202 -6.85 -20.13 -0.78
C CYS A 202 -6.84 -21.66 -0.67
N LYS A 203 -7.28 -22.39 -1.70
CA LYS A 203 -7.05 -23.85 -1.77
C LYS A 203 -5.55 -24.12 -1.57
N SER A 204 -5.20 -24.81 -0.50
CA SER A 204 -3.83 -25.21 -0.17
C SER A 204 -3.32 -26.26 -1.18
N GLY A 205 -2.96 -25.79 -2.37
CA GLY A 205 -2.27 -26.57 -3.39
C GLY A 205 -0.77 -26.32 -3.33
N SER A 206 -0.06 -27.10 -2.53
CA SER A 206 1.38 -27.41 -2.69
C SER A 206 2.36 -26.25 -2.96
N LEU A 207 2.33 -25.18 -2.16
CA LEU A 207 3.51 -24.35 -2.00
C LEU A 207 4.05 -24.61 -0.60
N LEU A 208 4.80 -25.73 -0.51
CA LEU A 208 5.80 -25.90 0.53
C LEU A 208 6.65 -24.63 0.56
N GLU A 209 6.79 -24.06 1.76
CA GLU A 209 8.03 -23.49 2.25
C GLU A 209 9.03 -23.03 1.17
N GLU A 210 8.74 -21.95 0.44
CA GLU A 210 9.82 -21.16 -0.14
C GLU A 210 10.28 -20.21 0.96
N GLY A 211 11.20 -20.75 1.75
CA GLY A 211 11.86 -20.06 2.85
C GLY A 211 12.49 -18.76 2.40
N HIS A 212 12.46 -17.79 3.30
CA HIS A 212 13.45 -16.72 3.34
C HIS A 212 14.86 -17.32 3.20
N GLN A 213 15.56 -16.96 2.13
CA GLN A 213 17.01 -16.76 2.14
C GLN A 213 17.29 -15.31 1.76
#